data_AF-A0AAE5T173-F1
#
_entry.id   AF-A0AAE5T173-F1
#
_cell.length_a   1.000
_cell.length_b   1.000
_cell.length_c   1.000
_cell.angle_alpha   90.00
_cell.angle_beta   90.00
_cell.angle_gamma   90.00
#
_symmetry.space_group_name_H-M   'P 1'
#
loop_
_entity.id
_entity.type
_entity.pdbx_description
1 polymer ?
#
loop_
_entity_poly.entity_id
_entity_poly.type
_entity_poly.pdbx_seq_one_letter_code
_entity_poly.pdbx_strand_id
1 'polypeptide(L)' 'MNTLRENSLSIIIIIFAIALGFFLQHFYHLPLIAGAFIGVLLGVLGGFIIQLIKSKQNKSTDKNDNPPK' A
#
# COMPACT_ATOMS: atom_id res chain seq x y z
N MET A 1 -2.14 -6.90 21.04
CA MET A 1 -1.80 -7.91 20.02
C MET A 1 -2.33 -7.52 18.61
N ASN A 2 -2.11 -6.27 18.17
CA ASN A 2 -2.73 -5.74 16.92
C ASN A 2 -1.72 -5.44 15.79
N THR A 3 -0.43 -5.42 16.09
CA THR A 3 0.67 -5.11 15.16
C THR A 3 0.84 -6.14 14.05
N LEU A 4 0.43 -7.40 14.26
CA LEU A 4 0.52 -8.44 13.23
C LEU A 4 -0.45 -8.22 12.06
N ARG A 5 -1.61 -7.60 12.29
CA ARG A 5 -2.60 -7.31 11.22
C ARG A 5 -2.18 -6.15 10.32
N GLU A 6 -1.41 -5.20 10.84
CA GLU A 6 -0.90 -4.06 10.07
C GLU A 6 0.17 -4.45 9.05
N ASN A 7 0.99 -5.46 9.37
CA ASN A 7 2.05 -5.94 8.47
C ASN A 7 1.49 -6.76 7.31
N SER A 8 0.42 -7.54 7.54
CA SER A 8 -0.27 -8.29 6.48
C SER A 8 -0.82 -7.38 5.38
N LEU A 9 -1.29 -6.18 5.73
CA LEU A 9 -1.77 -5.22 4.75
C LEU A 9 -0.64 -4.82 3.79
N SER A 10 0.54 -4.49 4.30
CA SER A 10 1.71 -4.13 3.48
C SER A 10 2.15 -5.27 2.57
N ILE A 11 2.18 -6.51 3.06
CA ILE A 11 2.49 -7.69 2.25
C ILE A 11 1.48 -7.86 1.10
N ILE A 12 0.19 -7.71 1.38
CA ILE A 12 -0.87 -7.88 0.36
C ILE A 12 -0.71 -6.85 -0.76
N ILE A 13 -0.35 -5.62 -0.41
CA ILE A 13 -0.14 -4.54 -1.38
C ILE A 13 1.05 -4.84 -2.29
N ILE A 14 2.15 -5.36 -1.73
CA ILE A 14 3.34 -5.73 -2.51
C ILE A 14 2.99 -6.84 -3.51
N ILE A 15 2.27 -7.87 -3.07
CA ILE A 15 1.82 -8.96 -3.94
C ILE A 15 0.89 -8.42 -5.04
N PHE A 16 -0.03 -7.53 -4.69
CA PHE A 16 -0.97 -6.93 -5.64
C PHE A 16 -0.25 -6.06 -6.69
N ALA A 17 0.78 -5.31 -6.30
CA ALA A 17 1.59 -4.49 -7.20
C ALA A 17 2.38 -5.36 -8.21
N ILE A 18 2.95 -6.48 -7.74
CA ILE A 18 3.65 -7.44 -8.61
C ILE A 18 2.67 -8.05 -9.61
N ALA A 19 1.50 -8.49 -9.13
CA ALA A 19 0.46 -9.08 -9.99
C ALA A 19 -0.07 -8.08 -11.04
N LEU A 20 -0.33 -6.83 -10.66
CA LEU A 20 -0.74 -5.77 -11.58
C LEU A 20 0.32 -5.48 -12.63
N GLY A 21 1.59 -5.45 -12.26
CA GLY A 21 2.70 -5.25 -13.20
C GLY A 21 2.75 -6.36 -14.25
N PHE A 22 2.61 -7.61 -13.81
CA PHE A 22 2.58 -8.77 -14.71
C PHE A 22 1.34 -8.77 -15.61
N PHE A 23 0.18 -8.39 -15.06
CA PHE A 23 -1.08 -8.29 -15.80
C PHE A 23 -1.02 -7.23 -16.91
N LEU A 24 -0.51 -6.02 -16.60
CA LEU A 24 -0.33 -4.97 -17.61
C LEU A 24 0.68 -5.36 -18.68
N GLN A 25 1.76 -6.03 -18.29
CA GLN A 25 2.79 -6.49 -19.22
C GLN A 25 2.21 -7.52 -20.21
N HIS A 26 1.37 -8.43 -19.73
CA HIS A 26 0.69 -9.41 -20.57
C HIS A 26 -0.34 -8.75 -21.50
N PHE A 27 -1.19 -7.87 -20.98
CA PHE A 27 -2.31 -7.30 -21.75
C PHE A 27 -1.85 -6.37 -22.88
N TYR A 28 -0.81 -5.59 -22.64
CA TYR A 28 -0.34 -4.60 -23.61
C TYR A 28 0.92 -5.04 -24.37
N HIS A 29 1.41 -6.28 -24.17
CA HIS A 29 2.65 -6.77 -24.78
C HIS A 29 3.86 -5.85 -24.55
N LEU A 30 3.90 -5.14 -23.42
CA LEU A 30 4.99 -4.20 -23.15
C LEU A 30 6.30 -4.96 -22.91
N PRO A 31 7.44 -4.39 -23.34
CA PRO A 31 8.75 -4.91 -22.95
C PRO A 31 8.87 -4.93 -21.42
N LEU A 32 9.58 -5.94 -20.89
CA LEU A 32 9.80 -6.17 -19.45
C LEU A 32 10.19 -4.89 -18.70
N ILE A 33 11.02 -4.04 -19.32
CA ILE A 33 11.49 -2.79 -18.72
C ILE A 33 10.37 -1.79 -18.46
N ALA A 34 9.36 -1.73 -19.33
CA ALA A 34 8.24 -0.82 -19.18
C ALA A 34 7.25 -1.35 -18.13
N GLY A 35 7.07 -2.67 -18.04
CA GLY A 35 6.37 -3.31 -16.92
C GLY A 35 7.03 -3.00 -15.57
N ALA A 36 8.36 -3.06 -15.50
CA ALA A 36 9.12 -2.68 -14.30
C ALA A 36 8.94 -1.20 -13.94
N PHE A 37 9.01 -0.28 -14.92
CA PHE A 37 8.77 1.15 -14.71
C PHE A 37 7.38 1.43 -14.16
N ILE A 38 6.35 0.84 -14.77
CA ILE A 38 4.96 0.99 -14.35
C ILE A 38 4.73 0.36 -12.97
N GLY A 39 5.32 -0.81 -12.72
CA GLY A 39 5.25 -1.50 -11.43
C GLY A 39 5.88 -0.68 -10.31
N VAL A 40 7.05 -0.07 -10.53
CA VAL A 40 7.68 0.85 -9.57
C VAL A 40 6.81 2.08 -9.35
N LEU A 41 6.30 2.69 -10.42
CA LEU A 41 5.45 3.88 -10.33
C LEU A 41 4.18 3.60 -9.52
N LEU A 42 3.48 2.50 -9.81
CA LEU A 42 2.29 2.05 -9.07
C LEU A 42 2.62 1.65 -7.63
N GLY A 43 3.76 1.01 -7.39
CA GLY A 43 4.22 0.62 -6.06
C GLY A 43 4.52 1.82 -5.17
N VAL A 44 5.20 2.84 -5.69
CA VAL A 44 5.46 4.11 -4.98
C VAL A 44 4.15 4.83 -4.71
N LEU A 45 3.26 4.92 -5.70
CA LEU A 45 1.96 5.58 -5.55
C LEU A 45 1.09 4.87 -4.49
N GLY A 46 1.03 3.53 -4.54
CA GLY A 46 0.34 2.71 -3.57
C GLY A 46 0.92 2.89 -2.17
N GLY A 47 2.24 2.75 -2.01
CA GLY A 47 2.93 2.95 -0.74
C GLY A 47 2.67 4.34 -0.14
N PHE A 48 2.67 5.38 -0.98
CA PHE A 48 2.35 6.74 -0.57
C PHE A 48 0.90 6.88 -0.06
N ILE A 49 -0.08 6.32 -0.76
CA ILE A 49 -1.49 6.33 -0.33
C ILE A 49 -1.68 5.63 1.00
N ILE A 50 -1.04 4.46 1.19
CA ILE A 50 -1.11 3.74 2.47
C ILE A 50 -0.50 4.55 3.60
N GLN A 51 0.65 5.20 3.37
CA GLN A 51 1.30 6.02 4.38
C GLN A 51 0.41 7.21 4.78
N LEU A 52 -0.30 7.79 3.82
CA LEU A 52 -1.25 8.88 4.02
C LEU A 52 -2.48 8.42 4.83
N ILE A 53 -3.03 7.25 4.51
CA ILE A 53 -4.14 6.63 5.28
C ILE A 53 -3.69 6.32 6.71
N LYS A 54 -2.51 5.72 6.88
CA LYS A 54 -1.96 5.35 8.19
C LYS A 54 -1.72 6.57 9.07
N SER A 55 -1.22 7.66 8.48
CA SER A 55 -1.06 8.96 9.16
C SER A 55 -2.39 9.52 9.66
N LYS A 56 -3.47 9.37 8.88
CA LYS A 56 -4.81 9.84 9.25
C LYS A 56 -5.46 9.00 10.36
N GLN A 57 -5.22 7.69 10.36
CA GLN A 57 -5.71 6.78 11.42
C GLN A 57 -5.01 7.04 12.77
N ASN A 58 -3.70 7.24 12.80
CA ASN A 58 -2.97 7.51 14.04
C ASN A 58 -3.41 8.82 14.72
N LYS A 59 -3.89 9.81 13.96
CA LYS A 59 -4.42 11.07 14.51
C LYS A 59 -5.80 10.94 15.19
N SER A 60 -6.47 9.80 15.01
CA SER A 60 -7.84 9.56 15.49
C SER A 60 -7.88 8.83 16.82
N THR A 61 -6.80 8.13 17.20
CA THR A 61 -6.72 7.39 18.47
C THR A 61 -6.35 8.30 19.65
N ASP A 62 -5.62 9.40 19.41
CA ASP A 62 -5.18 10.34 20.46
C ASP A 62 -6.32 11.18 21.08
N LYS A 63 -7.52 11.19 20.48
CA LYS A 63 -8.68 11.96 20.99
C LYS A 63 -9.63 11.20 21.91
N ASN A 64 -9.35 9.94 22.25
CA ASN A 64 -10.24 9.14 23.11
C ASN A 64 -9.64 8.78 24.47
N ASP A 65 -8.49 9.37 24.83
CA ASP A 65 -7.92 9.30 26.18
C ASP A 65 -8.21 10.60 26.94
N ASN A 66 -9.49 10.85 27.20
CA ASN A 66 -9.89 11.80 28.22
C ASN A 66 -11.08 11.21 29.00
N PRO A 67 -10.87 10.55 30.14
CA PRO A 67 -11.95 10.36 31.10
C PRO A 67 -12.23 11.71 31.78
N PRO A 68 -13.43 12.32 31.62
CA PRO A 68 -13.84 13.35 32.55
C PRO A 68 -14.03 12.68 33.93
N LYS A 69 -13.34 13.25 34.91
CA LYS A 69 -13.42 12.95 36.35
C LYS A 69 -14.85 12.91 36.87
#